data_AF-A0A1F0VUZ6-F1
#
_entry.id   AF-A0A1F0VUZ6-F1
#
_cell.length_a   1.000
_cell.length_b   1.000
_cell.length_c   1.000
_cell.angle_alpha   90.00
_cell.angle_beta   90.00
_cell.angle_gamma   90.00
#
_symmetry.space_group_name_H-M   'P 1'
#
loop_
_entity.id
_entity.type
_entity.pdbx_description
1 polymer ?
#
loop_
_entity_poly.entity_id
_entity_poly.type
_entity_poly.pdbx_seq_one_letter_code
_entity_poly.pdbx_strand_id
1 'polypeptide(L)'
;MTIKNEKTLAGAANTNEGKNEVDMNSNTHESSSIELRRAIHKVEAAITNNNWKLQRIDEKAINATPEEYRELDEQFGEIQKLNTALIKKLRALVEECYEATQREWRAAKKRREEAERHEARKHEEIIRVTGQNDLFPTDLQYELVDRYREGGDYMTILDAMKAVDDLDLERAGLTSWGEGDDE
;
A
#
# COMPACT_ATOMS: atom_id res chain seq x y z
N MET A 1 -43.38 12.76 -50.57
CA MET A 1 -41.93 13.03 -50.45
C MET A 1 -41.47 12.43 -49.14
N THR A 2 -40.57 11.47 -49.23
CA THR A 2 -40.07 10.65 -48.14
C THR A 2 -38.63 11.08 -47.89
N ILE A 3 -38.30 11.55 -46.68
CA ILE A 3 -36.92 11.53 -46.18
C ILE A 3 -36.98 11.08 -44.72
N LYS A 4 -36.72 9.78 -44.54
CA LYS A 4 -36.23 9.22 -43.28
C LYS A 4 -34.74 9.54 -43.23
N ASN A 5 -34.26 10.06 -42.11
CA ASN A 5 -32.86 9.95 -41.72
C ASN A 5 -32.83 9.62 -40.22
N GLU A 6 -32.98 8.32 -39.93
CA GLU A 6 -32.39 7.73 -38.75
C GLU A 6 -30.88 7.80 -38.92
N LYS A 7 -30.20 8.58 -38.07
CA LYS A 7 -28.80 8.35 -37.75
C LYS A 7 -28.70 8.14 -36.26
N THR A 8 -28.80 6.86 -35.90
CA THR A 8 -28.39 6.28 -34.64
C THR A 8 -26.95 6.73 -34.35
N LEU A 9 -26.74 7.47 -33.26
CA LEU A 9 -25.43 7.72 -32.70
C LEU A 9 -24.91 6.39 -32.13
N ALA A 10 -24.11 5.70 -32.93
CA ALA A 10 -23.22 4.65 -32.47
C ALA A 10 -22.20 5.26 -31.50
N GLY A 11 -21.96 4.55 -30.41
CA GLY A 11 -21.36 5.10 -29.20
C GLY A 11 -19.84 5.17 -29.17
N ALA A 12 -19.40 5.70 -28.04
CA ALA A 12 -18.13 5.39 -27.37
C ALA A 12 -18.24 6.00 -25.98
N ALA A 13 -18.98 5.34 -25.08
CA ALA A 13 -18.87 5.62 -23.66
C ALA A 13 -17.52 5.06 -23.20
N ASN A 14 -16.47 5.88 -23.24
CA ASN A 14 -15.18 5.54 -22.65
C ASN A 14 -15.24 5.73 -21.13
N THR A 15 -15.93 4.82 -20.45
CA THR A 15 -15.64 4.49 -19.05
C THR A 15 -14.49 3.49 -19.05
N ASN A 16 -13.27 3.97 -19.30
CA ASN A 16 -12.06 3.28 -18.86
C ASN A 16 -11.70 3.86 -17.48
N GLU A 17 -12.54 3.54 -16.49
CA GLU A 17 -12.05 3.46 -15.11
C GLU A 17 -10.98 2.38 -15.12
N GLY A 18 -9.73 2.83 -14.95
CA GLY A 18 -8.57 1.96 -14.92
C GLY A 18 -8.85 0.74 -14.05
N LYS A 19 -8.79 -0.41 -14.71
CA LYS A 19 -8.68 -1.74 -14.10
C LYS A 19 -7.76 -1.63 -12.90
N ASN A 20 -8.35 -1.70 -11.72
CA ASN A 20 -7.63 -2.18 -10.55
C ASN A 20 -7.15 -3.58 -10.88
N GLU A 21 -5.90 -3.74 -11.29
CA GLU A 21 -5.19 -5.01 -11.13
C GLU A 21 -4.88 -5.20 -9.65
N VAL A 22 -5.94 -5.45 -8.90
CA VAL A 22 -5.88 -6.24 -7.69
C VAL A 22 -6.77 -7.42 -8.03
N ASP A 23 -6.19 -8.50 -8.54
CA ASP A 23 -6.53 -9.82 -8.00
C ASP A 23 -5.74 -10.97 -8.62
N MET A 24 -5.53 -11.96 -7.74
CA MET A 24 -5.25 -13.38 -7.98
C MET A 24 -3.78 -13.82 -7.94
N ASN A 25 -3.34 -14.71 -7.06
CA ASN A 25 -4.01 -15.54 -6.05
C ASN A 25 -2.92 -16.04 -5.08
N SER A 26 -3.02 -15.68 -3.80
CA SER A 26 -2.55 -16.55 -2.72
C SER A 26 -3.71 -16.72 -1.77
N ASN A 27 -4.26 -17.94 -1.69
CA ASN A 27 -5.31 -18.33 -0.75
C ASN A 27 -4.85 -18.35 0.73
N THR A 28 -3.85 -17.55 1.05
CA THR A 28 -3.47 -17.16 2.39
C THR A 28 -3.76 -15.67 2.43
N HIS A 29 -4.84 -15.26 3.08
CA HIS A 29 -5.00 -13.86 3.47
C HIS A 29 -3.88 -13.60 4.49
N GLU A 30 -2.69 -13.27 4.02
CA GLU A 30 -1.58 -12.87 4.89
C GLU A 30 -2.04 -11.57 5.56
N SER A 31 -2.30 -11.64 6.85
CA SER A 31 -2.76 -10.49 7.62
C SER A 31 -1.71 -9.38 7.50
N SER A 32 -2.16 -8.14 7.26
CA SER A 32 -1.26 -6.99 7.27
C SER A 32 -0.64 -6.79 8.65
N SER A 33 0.53 -6.15 8.72
CA SER A 33 1.16 -5.85 10.01
C SER A 33 0.24 -5.00 10.92
N ILE A 34 -0.60 -4.16 10.33
CA ILE A 34 -1.59 -3.33 11.02
C ILE A 34 -2.69 -4.18 11.67
N GLU A 35 -3.24 -5.15 10.94
CA GLU A 35 -4.27 -6.05 11.46
C GLU A 35 -3.72 -6.93 12.59
N LEU A 36 -2.49 -7.42 12.44
CA LEU A 36 -1.82 -8.22 13.46
C LEU A 36 -1.56 -7.41 14.73
N ARG A 37 -1.12 -6.15 14.63
CA ARG A 37 -1.00 -5.23 15.79
C ARG A 37 -2.34 -5.01 16.49
N ARG A 38 -3.43 -4.84 15.74
CA ARG A 38 -4.78 -4.72 16.34
C ARG A 38 -5.19 -6.01 17.06
N ALA A 39 -4.86 -7.18 16.51
CA ALA A 39 -5.14 -8.47 17.14
C ALA A 39 -4.31 -8.64 18.43
N ILE A 40 -3.02 -8.28 18.41
CA ILE A 40 -2.13 -8.27 19.57
C ILE A 40 -2.74 -7.43 20.70
N HIS A 41 -3.12 -6.18 20.42
CA HIS A 41 -3.72 -5.30 21.43
C HIS A 41 -5.01 -5.85 22.04
N LYS A 42 -5.85 -6.54 21.26
CA LYS A 42 -7.04 -7.22 21.79
C LYS A 42 -6.68 -8.35 22.75
N VAL A 43 -5.64 -9.12 22.44
CA VAL A 43 -5.16 -10.21 23.31
C VAL A 43 -4.54 -9.66 24.58
N GLU A 44 -3.71 -8.62 24.48
CA GLU A 44 -3.13 -7.92 25.63
C GLU A 44 -4.22 -7.38 26.57
N ALA A 45 -5.23 -6.71 26.03
CA ALA A 45 -6.35 -6.21 26.82
C ALA A 45 -7.11 -7.33 27.54
N ALA A 46 -7.28 -8.50 26.89
CA ALA A 46 -7.91 -9.66 27.52
C ALA A 46 -7.05 -10.24 28.65
N ILE A 47 -5.73 -10.32 28.48
CA ILE A 47 -4.79 -10.75 29.53
C ILE A 47 -4.84 -9.77 30.70
N THR A 48 -4.81 -8.46 30.44
CA THR A 48 -4.93 -7.43 31.47
C THR A 48 -6.23 -7.59 32.24
N ASN A 49 -7.37 -7.75 31.56
CA ASN A 49 -8.68 -7.95 32.20
C ASN A 49 -8.68 -9.20 33.10
N ASN A 50 -8.10 -10.31 32.64
CA ASN A 50 -7.98 -11.52 33.43
C ASN A 50 -7.08 -11.33 34.65
N ASN A 51 -5.97 -10.60 34.52
CA ASN A 51 -5.10 -10.29 35.66
C ASN A 51 -5.82 -9.46 36.72
N TRP A 52 -6.65 -8.49 36.32
CA TRP A 52 -7.54 -7.77 37.25
C TRP A 52 -8.52 -8.69 37.97
N LYS A 53 -9.07 -9.71 37.29
CA LYS A 53 -9.94 -10.70 37.92
C LYS A 53 -9.19 -11.58 38.91
N LEU A 54 -7.98 -12.05 38.56
CA LEU A 54 -7.11 -12.82 39.46
C LEU A 54 -6.82 -12.04 40.74
N GLN A 55 -6.42 -10.77 40.61
CA GLN A 55 -6.18 -9.90 41.76
C GLN A 55 -7.42 -9.78 42.66
N ARG A 56 -8.61 -9.63 42.07
CA ARG A 56 -9.86 -9.56 42.83
C ARG A 56 -10.21 -10.87 43.52
N ILE A 57 -9.84 -12.01 42.95
CA ILE A 57 -9.99 -13.33 43.58
C ILE A 57 -9.05 -13.41 44.78
N ASP A 58 -7.78 -13.05 44.61
CA ASP A 58 -6.79 -13.05 45.69
C ASP A 58 -7.23 -12.16 46.86
N GLU A 59 -7.74 -10.96 46.57
CA GLU A 59 -8.28 -10.04 47.59
C GLU A 59 -9.44 -10.64 48.39
N LYS A 60 -10.34 -11.39 47.72
CA LYS A 60 -11.47 -12.06 48.39
C LYS A 60 -11.01 -13.26 49.20
N ALA A 61 -10.02 -14.00 48.71
CA ALA A 61 -9.51 -15.22 49.34
C ALA A 61 -8.95 -14.97 50.75
N ILE A 62 -8.43 -13.76 51.02
CA ILE A 62 -7.86 -13.38 52.32
C ILE A 62 -8.83 -13.58 53.49
N ASN A 63 -10.13 -13.29 53.28
CA ASN A 63 -11.15 -13.35 54.32
C ASN A 63 -12.19 -14.45 54.08
N ALA A 64 -11.93 -15.34 53.12
CA ALA A 64 -12.87 -16.39 52.73
C ALA A 64 -12.94 -17.51 53.77
N THR A 65 -14.13 -18.07 53.96
CA THR A 65 -14.28 -19.35 54.64
C THR A 65 -13.63 -20.48 53.82
N PRO A 66 -13.36 -21.66 54.41
CA PRO A 66 -12.72 -22.76 53.68
C PRO A 66 -13.50 -23.24 52.44
N GLU A 67 -14.83 -23.14 52.45
CA GLU A 67 -15.66 -23.50 51.29
C GLU A 67 -15.58 -22.44 50.19
N GLU A 68 -15.73 -21.16 50.55
CA GLU A 68 -15.57 -20.04 49.61
C GLU A 68 -14.16 -19.99 49.00
N TYR A 69 -13.13 -20.33 49.78
CA TYR A 69 -11.76 -20.41 49.28
C TYR A 69 -11.62 -21.46 48.18
N ARG A 70 -12.25 -22.64 48.33
CA ARG A 70 -12.19 -23.69 47.29
C ARG A 70 -12.85 -23.23 45.99
N GLU A 71 -13.98 -22.54 46.09
CA GLU A 71 -14.65 -21.97 44.91
C GLU A 71 -13.80 -20.89 44.23
N LEU A 72 -13.14 -20.04 45.01
CA LEU A 72 -12.23 -19.01 44.51
C LEU A 72 -10.98 -19.62 43.86
N ASP A 73 -10.41 -20.68 44.44
CA ASP A 73 -9.25 -21.40 43.90
C ASP A 73 -9.57 -22.07 42.56
N GLU A 74 -10.76 -22.66 42.42
CA GLU A 74 -11.24 -23.21 41.14
C GLU A 74 -11.38 -22.11 40.07
N GLN A 75 -11.99 -20.97 40.41
CA GLN A 75 -12.08 -19.82 39.51
C GLN A 75 -10.71 -19.27 39.12
N PHE A 76 -9.78 -19.20 40.07
CA PHE A 76 -8.40 -18.77 39.84
C PHE A 76 -7.72 -19.69 38.82
N GLY A 77 -7.83 -21.01 39.01
CA GLY A 77 -7.29 -22.02 38.10
C GLY A 77 -7.83 -21.89 36.67
N GLU A 78 -9.14 -21.65 36.51
CA GLU A 78 -9.75 -21.44 35.19
C GLU A 78 -9.23 -20.17 34.50
N ILE A 79 -9.10 -19.06 35.22
CA ILE A 79 -8.55 -17.82 34.66
C ILE A 79 -7.07 -17.98 34.29
N GLN A 80 -6.28 -18.72 35.08
CA GLN A 80 -4.90 -19.03 34.75
C GLN A 80 -4.77 -19.87 33.46
N LYS A 81 -5.65 -20.86 33.26
CA LYS A 81 -5.71 -21.64 32.00
C LYS A 81 -6.01 -20.73 30.81
N LEU A 82 -6.99 -19.84 30.95
CA LEU A 82 -7.33 -18.85 29.91
C LEU A 82 -6.14 -17.94 29.59
N ASN A 83 -5.44 -17.42 30.61
CA ASN A 83 -4.25 -16.60 30.42
C ASN A 83 -3.13 -17.37 29.71
N THR A 84 -2.91 -18.63 30.07
CA THR A 84 -1.91 -19.48 29.41
C THR A 84 -2.22 -19.65 27.92
N ALA A 85 -3.49 -19.84 27.56
CA ALA A 85 -3.92 -19.92 26.16
C ALA A 85 -3.74 -18.57 25.43
N LEU A 86 -4.09 -17.45 26.07
CA LEU A 86 -3.91 -16.12 25.50
C LEU A 86 -2.43 -15.76 25.30
N ILE A 87 -1.54 -16.13 26.22
CA ILE A 87 -0.09 -15.91 26.09
C ILE A 87 0.48 -16.70 24.91
N LYS A 88 0.05 -17.96 24.72
CA LYS A 88 0.43 -18.74 23.54
C LYS A 88 -0.04 -18.07 22.25
N LYS A 89 -1.28 -17.59 22.22
CA LYS A 89 -1.83 -16.84 21.08
C LYS A 89 -1.06 -15.55 20.83
N LEU A 90 -0.71 -14.81 21.88
CA LEU A 90 0.07 -13.58 21.79
C LEU A 90 1.43 -13.84 21.16
N ARG A 91 2.14 -14.89 21.58
CA ARG A 91 3.43 -15.26 21.00
C ARG A 91 3.33 -15.52 19.50
N ALA A 92 2.35 -16.33 19.07
CA ALA A 92 2.13 -16.62 17.66
C ALA A 92 1.84 -15.36 16.84
N LEU A 93 0.98 -14.47 17.34
CA LEU A 93 0.65 -13.21 16.67
C LEU A 93 1.85 -12.26 16.58
N VAL A 94 2.71 -12.21 17.61
CA VAL A 94 3.91 -11.36 17.61
C VAL A 94 4.92 -11.86 16.58
N GLU A 95 5.12 -13.18 16.48
CA GLU A 95 5.97 -13.79 15.45
C GLU A 95 5.46 -13.47 14.04
N GLU A 96 4.17 -13.68 13.78
CA GLU A 96 3.53 -13.35 12.50
C GLU A 96 3.63 -11.85 12.17
N CYS A 97 3.44 -10.98 13.17
CA CYS A 97 3.54 -9.54 13.00
C CYS A 97 4.96 -9.10 12.63
N TYR A 98 5.97 -9.74 13.20
CA TYR A 98 7.37 -9.46 12.88
C TYR A 98 7.67 -9.83 11.42
N GLU A 99 7.25 -11.02 10.99
CA GLU A 99 7.43 -11.48 9.61
C GLU A 99 6.70 -10.59 8.60
N ALA A 100 5.46 -10.20 8.89
CA ALA A 100 4.69 -9.28 8.06
C ALA A 100 5.40 -7.92 7.91
N THR A 101 5.88 -7.35 9.03
CA THR A 101 6.61 -6.08 9.01
C THR A 101 7.89 -6.17 8.18
N GLN A 102 8.61 -7.29 8.26
CA GLN A 102 9.82 -7.52 7.45
C GLN A 102 9.51 -7.65 5.96
N ARG A 103 8.43 -8.35 5.60
CA ARG A 103 7.96 -8.46 4.21
C ARG A 103 7.60 -7.09 3.63
N GLU A 104 6.80 -6.32 4.37
CA GLU A 104 6.39 -4.96 4.00
C GLU A 104 7.60 -4.04 3.81
N TRP A 105 8.57 -4.09 4.72
CA TRP A 105 9.79 -3.28 4.63
C TRP A 105 10.62 -3.62 3.38
N ARG A 106 10.83 -4.92 3.09
CA ARG A 106 11.56 -5.34 1.88
C ARG A 106 10.84 -4.91 0.60
N ALA A 107 9.51 -5.03 0.58
CA ALA A 107 8.70 -4.61 -0.56
C ALA A 107 8.76 -3.07 -0.76
N ALA A 108 8.70 -2.30 0.32
CA ALA A 108 8.84 -0.84 0.28
C ALA A 108 10.24 -0.42 -0.20
N LYS A 109 11.29 -1.10 0.28
CA LYS A 109 12.67 -0.87 -0.16
C LYS A 109 12.82 -1.12 -1.66
N LYS A 110 12.30 -2.26 -2.15
CA LYS A 110 12.34 -2.59 -3.58
C LYS A 110 11.61 -1.55 -4.43
N ARG A 111 10.40 -1.14 -4.00
CA ARG A 111 9.63 -0.09 -4.67
C ARG A 111 10.37 1.24 -4.73
N ARG A 112 11.08 1.60 -3.65
CA ARG A 112 11.90 2.81 -3.61
C ARG A 112 13.10 2.71 -4.56
N GLU A 113 13.83 1.60 -4.55
CA GLU A 113 14.95 1.38 -5.47
C GLU A 113 14.51 1.38 -6.94
N GLU A 114 13.34 0.80 -7.25
CA GLU A 114 12.74 0.84 -8.58
C GLU A 114 12.34 2.27 -8.99
N ALA A 115 11.79 3.06 -8.06
CA ALA A 115 11.46 4.46 -8.31
C ALA A 115 12.72 5.31 -8.55
N GLU A 116 13.76 5.16 -7.73
CA GLU A 116 15.04 5.86 -7.89
C GLU A 116 15.71 5.51 -9.23
N ARG A 117 15.69 4.23 -9.64
CA ARG A 117 16.18 3.81 -10.96
C ARG A 117 15.37 4.42 -12.09
N HIS A 118 14.06 4.53 -11.92
CA HIS A 118 13.18 5.12 -12.94
C HIS A 118 13.41 6.62 -13.07
N GLU A 119 13.56 7.34 -11.95
CA GLU A 119 13.93 8.76 -11.94
C GLU A 119 15.30 8.99 -12.58
N ALA A 120 16.29 8.15 -12.27
CA ALA A 120 17.61 8.23 -12.90
C ALA A 120 17.53 8.04 -14.42
N ARG A 121 16.73 7.08 -14.91
CA ARG A 121 16.50 6.88 -16.35
C ARG A 121 15.87 8.11 -17.00
N LYS A 122 14.87 8.73 -16.37
CA LYS A 122 14.26 9.97 -16.88
C LYS A 122 15.30 11.08 -17.03
N HIS A 123 16.15 11.24 -16.02
CA HIS A 123 17.19 12.25 -16.05
C HIS A 123 18.25 11.97 -17.13
N GLU A 124 18.71 10.72 -17.26
CA GLU A 124 19.59 10.29 -18.35
C GLU A 124 18.97 10.55 -19.73
N GLU A 125 17.67 10.32 -19.87
CA GLU A 125 16.92 10.55 -21.11
C GLU A 125 16.82 12.04 -21.46
N ILE A 126 16.55 12.89 -20.46
CA ILE A 126 16.58 14.35 -20.64
C ILE A 126 17.96 14.82 -21.09
N ILE A 127 19.04 14.31 -20.47
CA ILE A 127 20.41 14.63 -20.87
C ILE A 127 20.66 14.18 -22.31
N ARG A 128 20.18 12.99 -22.69
CA ARG A 128 20.33 12.45 -24.04
C ARG A 128 19.67 13.35 -25.10
N VAL A 129 18.47 13.85 -24.82
CA VAL A 129 17.70 14.67 -25.77
C VAL A 129 18.18 16.12 -25.78
N THR A 130 18.38 16.74 -24.61
CA THR A 130 18.68 18.17 -24.48
C THR A 130 20.17 18.50 -24.44
N GLY A 131 21.01 17.54 -24.09
CA GLY A 131 22.44 17.74 -23.83
C GLY A 131 22.73 18.49 -22.52
N GLN A 132 21.72 18.78 -21.70
CA GLN A 132 21.85 19.57 -20.47
C GLN A 132 21.78 18.68 -19.22
N ASN A 133 22.81 18.76 -18.38
CA ASN A 133 22.91 17.96 -17.15
C ASN A 133 22.14 18.54 -15.96
N ASP A 134 21.80 19.82 -16.00
CA ASP A 134 21.18 20.51 -14.88
C ASP A 134 19.64 20.46 -14.93
N LEU A 135 19.07 19.86 -15.98
CA LEU A 135 17.62 19.77 -16.18
C LEU A 135 17.04 18.48 -15.61
N PHE A 136 16.02 18.65 -14.75
CA PHE A 136 15.22 17.56 -14.23
C PHE A 136 13.81 17.57 -14.83
N PRO A 137 13.05 16.46 -14.73
CA PRO A 137 11.69 16.38 -15.25
C PRO A 137 10.77 17.54 -14.81
N THR A 138 10.97 18.05 -13.59
CA THR A 138 10.21 19.18 -13.03
C THR A 138 10.53 20.52 -13.71
N ASP A 139 11.71 20.65 -14.27
CA ASP A 139 12.23 21.91 -14.82
C ASP A 139 11.83 22.10 -16.29
N LEU A 140 11.54 20.99 -16.99
CA LEU A 140 11.18 20.98 -18.42
C LEU A 140 10.02 21.93 -18.75
N GLN A 141 9.02 22.04 -17.88
CA GLN A 141 7.88 22.94 -18.10
C GLN A 141 8.28 24.41 -18.05
N TYR A 142 9.21 24.78 -17.16
CA TYR A 142 9.70 26.14 -17.04
C TYR A 142 10.64 26.48 -18.19
N GLU A 143 11.58 25.58 -18.50
CA GLU A 143 12.52 25.74 -19.61
C GLU A 143 11.78 25.85 -20.95
N LEU A 144 10.68 25.11 -21.14
CA LEU A 144 9.84 25.21 -22.34
C LEU A 144 9.32 26.64 -22.55
N VAL A 145 8.80 27.26 -21.47
CA VAL A 145 8.24 28.61 -21.52
C VAL A 145 9.34 29.64 -21.80
N ASP A 146 10.50 29.48 -21.15
CA ASP A 146 11.62 30.41 -21.31
C ASP A 146 12.19 30.33 -22.74
N ARG A 147 12.44 29.13 -23.27
CA ARG A 147 12.87 28.94 -24.66
C ARG A 147 11.87 29.49 -25.67
N TYR A 148 10.58 29.28 -25.44
CA TYR A 148 9.55 29.82 -26.31
C TYR A 148 9.55 31.36 -26.35
N ARG A 149 9.69 32.01 -25.19
CA ARG A 149 9.74 33.47 -25.09
C ARG A 149 10.99 34.09 -25.70
N GLU A 150 12.11 33.40 -25.57
CA GLU A 150 13.38 33.80 -26.15
C GLU A 150 13.47 33.56 -27.66
N GLY A 151 12.47 32.87 -28.25
CA GLY A 151 12.52 32.41 -29.64
C GLY A 151 13.61 31.35 -29.87
N GLY A 152 14.00 30.65 -28.80
CA GLY A 152 14.98 29.57 -28.82
C GLY A 152 14.38 28.22 -29.24
N ASP A 153 15.22 27.19 -29.23
CA ASP A 153 14.80 25.84 -29.59
C ASP A 153 13.99 25.17 -28.46
N TYR A 154 12.69 25.42 -28.49
CA TYR A 154 11.72 24.82 -27.57
C TYR A 154 11.31 23.39 -28.00
N MET A 155 11.58 22.98 -29.25
CA MET A 155 11.21 21.65 -29.75
C MET A 155 12.04 20.57 -29.05
N THR A 156 13.33 20.83 -28.83
CA THR A 156 14.20 19.93 -28.05
C THR A 156 13.69 19.70 -26.62
N ILE A 157 13.04 20.70 -26.01
CA ILE A 157 12.42 20.55 -24.68
C ILE A 157 11.13 19.72 -24.75
N LEU A 158 10.31 19.91 -25.79
CA LEU A 158 9.12 19.08 -26.03
C LEU A 158 9.47 17.62 -26.30
N ASP A 159 10.54 17.36 -27.05
CA ASP A 159 11.02 15.99 -27.31
C ASP A 159 11.50 15.33 -26.02
N ALA A 160 12.17 16.07 -25.12
CA ALA A 160 12.58 15.57 -23.82
C ALA A 160 11.38 15.28 -22.90
N MET A 161 10.35 16.13 -22.93
CA MET A 161 9.10 15.88 -22.21
C MET A 161 8.39 14.63 -22.73
N LYS A 162 8.31 14.44 -24.05
CA LYS A 162 7.74 13.24 -24.67
C LYS A 162 8.50 11.97 -24.24
N ALA A 163 9.83 12.00 -24.28
CA ALA A 163 10.66 10.87 -23.90
C ALA A 163 10.49 10.46 -22.41
N VAL A 164 10.32 11.44 -21.52
CA VAL A 164 10.01 11.18 -20.10
C VAL A 164 8.63 10.53 -19.93
N ASP A 165 7.64 11.00 -20.67
CA ASP A 165 6.27 10.51 -20.61
C ASP A 165 6.16 9.08 -21.19
N ASP A 166 6.89 8.78 -22.26
CA ASP A 166 6.99 7.41 -22.79
C ASP A 166 7.59 6.46 -21.74
N LEU A 167 8.61 6.88 -20.98
CA LEU A 167 9.16 6.09 -19.86
C LEU A 167 8.16 5.89 -18.72
N ASP A 168 7.26 6.85 -18.47
CA ASP A 168 6.17 6.71 -17.50
C ASP A 168 5.13 5.70 -17.97
N LEU A 169 4.77 5.74 -19.25
CA LEU A 169 3.85 4.79 -19.87
C LEU A 169 4.42 3.37 -19.86
N GLU A 170 5.69 3.18 -20.22
CA GLU A 170 6.36 1.88 -20.15
C GLU A 170 6.33 1.29 -18.74
N ARG A 171 6.56 2.12 -17.72
CA ARG A 171 6.48 1.69 -16.31
C ARG A 171 5.07 1.29 -15.90
N ALA A 172 4.05 1.92 -16.47
CA ALA A 172 2.64 1.56 -16.27
C ALA A 172 2.20 0.35 -17.11
N GLY A 173 3.08 -0.25 -17.93
CA GLY A 173 2.72 -1.32 -18.84
C GLY A 173 1.88 -0.86 -20.04
N LEU A 174 1.93 0.44 -20.35
CA LEU A 174 1.26 1.07 -21.48
C LEU A 174 2.29 1.34 -22.59
N THR A 175 1.83 1.29 -23.85
CA THR A 175 2.68 1.57 -25.02
C THR A 175 2.22 2.85 -25.69
N SER A 176 2.97 3.94 -25.47
CA SER A 176 2.84 5.31 -26.01
C SER A 176 1.42 5.92 -26.04
N TRP A 177 1.33 7.24 -26.22
CA TRP A 177 0.09 7.81 -26.73
C TRP A 177 -0.16 7.17 -28.09
N GLY A 178 -1.32 6.56 -28.28
CA GLY A 178 -1.66 5.95 -29.56
C GLY A 178 -1.49 6.97 -30.68
N GLU A 179 -0.41 6.85 -31.44
CA GLU A 179 -0.42 7.28 -32.84
C GLU A 179 -1.49 6.38 -33.46
N GLY A 180 -2.68 6.95 -33.68
CA GLY A 180 -3.69 6.28 -34.46
C GLY A 180 -3.06 5.86 -35.77
N ASP A 181 -3.08 4.56 -36.06
CA ASP A 181 -3.03 4.05 -37.42
C ASP A 181 -4.27 4.59 -38.14
N ASP A 182 -4.23 5.87 -38.52
CA ASP A 182 -5.13 6.45 -39.52
C ASP A 182 -4.52 6.13 -40.90
N GLU A 183 -4.67 4.87 -41.32
CA GLU A 183 -4.60 4.46 -42.73
C GLU A 183 -5.99 3.99 -43.23
#